data_AF-A0A951LML3-F1
#
_entry.id   AF-A0A951LML3-F1
#
_cell.length_a   1.000
_cell.length_b   1.000
_cell.length_c   1.000
_cell.angle_alpha   90.00
_cell.angle_beta   90.00
_cell.angle_gamma   90.00
#
_symmetry.space_group_name_H-M   'P 1'
#
loop_
_entity.id
_entity.type
_entity.pdbx_description
1 polymer ?
#
loop_
_entity_poly.entity_id
_entity_poly.type
_entity_poly.pdbx_seq_one_letter_code
_entity_poly.pdbx_strand_id
1 'polypeptide(L)'
;MVEEDFEYSARGSLFLAAQTEAGERRWREAARIAGCRVSAAVRLDAAPQRIGAQLATDVFIVDVEREQAALPATIDMVRRAAEARECPALIAAPSAMIDAVTGALAEPRIAYLIDADARDRALALAIALEPSPPSLHDVAKGQATAKLQQLSEEVGRIASILAALSEDEAAAAAVAGVECGEMGADERIESAQIRAIIRARRLRDHFFHPELFADPAWDMLLDLMAARLEKQRVAVSSLCIAAAVPPTTALRWIKALCDQGIFVRLADPEDGRRVFIELAEHSAAAMENYLKAAQRVSALLV
;
A
#
# COMPACT_ATOMS: atom_id res chain seq x y z
N MET A 1 6.70 48.35 -22.15
CA MET A 1 5.60 47.43 -22.46
C MET A 1 6.22 46.06 -22.48
N VAL A 2 5.86 45.24 -21.51
CA VAL A 2 6.41 43.90 -21.32
C VAL A 2 5.52 42.96 -22.15
N GLU A 3 6.05 42.48 -23.28
CA GLU A 3 5.54 41.31 -23.98
C GLU A 3 6.08 40.08 -23.24
N GLU A 4 5.26 39.48 -22.38
CA GLU A 4 5.49 38.14 -21.83
C GLU A 4 4.95 37.11 -22.83
N ASP A 5 5.75 36.81 -23.84
CA ASP A 5 5.63 35.61 -24.67
C ASP A 5 6.38 34.46 -23.98
N PHE A 6 5.66 33.63 -23.20
CA PHE A 6 6.13 32.31 -22.75
C PHE A 6 4.96 31.32 -22.62
N GLU A 7 4.17 31.16 -23.68
CA GLU A 7 3.42 29.92 -23.92
C GLU A 7 4.24 29.04 -24.87
N TYR A 8 4.73 27.89 -24.40
CA TYR A 8 4.84 26.58 -25.09
C TYR A 8 5.89 25.68 -24.41
N SER A 9 5.50 25.02 -23.32
CA SER A 9 6.07 23.75 -22.87
C SER A 9 5.23 23.21 -21.71
N ALA A 10 3.99 22.79 -21.99
CA ALA A 10 3.24 22.02 -20.99
C ALA A 10 4.04 20.76 -20.65
N ARG A 11 4.25 20.48 -19.36
CA ARG A 11 5.01 19.29 -18.89
C ARG A 11 4.35 17.97 -19.31
N GLY A 12 3.08 18.02 -19.66
CA GLY A 12 2.28 16.89 -20.11
C GLY A 12 0.81 17.27 -20.20
N SER A 13 0.00 16.29 -20.59
CA SER A 13 -1.43 16.41 -20.80
C SER A 13 -2.19 15.41 -19.94
N LEU A 14 -3.30 15.84 -19.34
CA LEU A 14 -4.14 14.99 -18.49
C LEU A 14 -5.56 14.87 -19.04
N PHE A 15 -6.14 13.68 -18.88
CA PHE A 15 -7.56 13.42 -19.05
C PHE A 15 -8.22 13.34 -17.68
N LEU A 16 -9.25 14.15 -17.46
CA LEU A 16 -9.95 14.24 -16.18
C LEU A 16 -11.39 13.72 -16.29
N ALA A 17 -11.71 12.68 -15.54
CA ALA A 17 -13.07 12.25 -15.27
C ALA A 17 -13.47 12.70 -13.85
N ALA A 18 -14.28 13.75 -13.75
CA ALA A 18 -14.71 14.31 -12.46
C ALA A 18 -16.20 14.03 -12.19
N GLN A 19 -16.54 13.69 -10.95
CA GLN A 19 -17.92 13.45 -10.57
C GLN A 19 -18.74 14.75 -10.44
N THR A 20 -18.08 15.85 -10.08
CA THR A 20 -18.69 17.17 -9.89
C THR A 20 -17.87 18.27 -10.57
N GLU A 21 -18.51 19.41 -10.84
CA GLU A 21 -17.81 20.60 -11.34
C GLU A 21 -16.81 21.17 -10.31
N ALA A 22 -17.10 20.99 -9.02
CA ALA A 22 -16.17 21.39 -7.96
C ALA A 22 -14.89 20.54 -8.03
N GLY A 23 -15.03 19.23 -8.24
CA GLY A 23 -13.92 18.32 -8.51
C GLY A 23 -13.13 18.69 -9.74
N GLU A 24 -13.82 19.03 -10.83
CA GLU A 24 -13.17 19.52 -12.04
C GLU A 24 -12.31 20.77 -11.75
N ARG A 25 -12.87 21.76 -11.04
CA ARG A 25 -12.14 22.99 -10.65
C ARG A 25 -10.91 22.69 -9.80
N ARG A 26 -11.01 21.78 -8.82
CA ARG A 26 -9.87 21.39 -7.97
C ARG A 26 -8.71 20.82 -8.78
N TRP A 27 -9.01 19.99 -9.78
CA TRP A 27 -8.00 19.36 -10.62
C TRP A 27 -7.44 20.28 -11.71
N ARG A 28 -8.25 21.21 -12.24
CA ARG A 28 -7.74 22.29 -13.12
C ARG A 28 -6.73 23.18 -12.39
N GLU A 29 -6.99 23.50 -11.12
CA GLU A 29 -6.04 24.24 -10.30
C GLU A 29 -4.76 23.45 -10.04
N ALA A 30 -4.86 22.16 -9.70
CA ALA A 30 -3.69 21.29 -9.55
C ALA A 30 -2.86 21.20 -10.85
N ALA A 31 -3.53 21.11 -12.01
CA ALA A 31 -2.89 21.11 -13.33
C ALA A 31 -2.13 22.41 -13.60
N ARG A 32 -2.73 23.56 -13.23
CA ARG A 32 -2.10 24.87 -13.35
C ARG A 32 -0.83 24.96 -12.50
N ILE A 33 -0.90 24.49 -11.25
CA ILE A 33 0.25 24.46 -10.33
C ILE A 33 1.36 23.55 -10.87
N ALA A 34 1.01 22.39 -11.42
CA ALA A 34 1.96 21.42 -11.96
C ALA A 34 2.50 21.79 -13.36
N GLY A 35 1.95 22.81 -14.03
CA GLY A 35 2.34 23.21 -15.39
C GLY A 35 1.86 22.25 -16.49
N CYS A 36 0.69 21.65 -16.30
CA CYS A 36 0.13 20.60 -17.16
C CYS A 36 -1.13 21.10 -17.88
N ARG A 37 -1.38 20.57 -19.08
CA ARG A 37 -2.57 20.89 -19.86
C ARG A 37 -3.68 19.87 -19.59
N VAL A 38 -4.90 20.33 -19.35
CA VAL A 38 -6.09 19.47 -19.35
C VAL A 38 -6.52 19.24 -20.80
N SER A 39 -6.23 18.05 -21.36
CA SER A 39 -6.58 17.71 -22.75
C SER A 39 -8.06 17.39 -22.91
N ALA A 40 -8.68 16.84 -21.87
CA ALA A 40 -10.13 16.69 -21.76
C ALA A 40 -10.56 16.68 -20.29
N ALA A 41 -11.72 17.26 -20.03
CA ALA A 41 -12.45 17.13 -18.77
C ALA A 41 -13.87 16.66 -19.08
N VAL A 42 -14.31 15.59 -18.43
CA VAL A 42 -15.61 14.97 -18.66
C VAL A 42 -16.25 14.61 -17.32
N ARG A 43 -17.58 14.50 -17.32
CA ARG A 43 -18.28 13.88 -16.21
C ARG A 43 -17.90 12.40 -16.08
N LEU A 44 -17.83 11.91 -14.85
CA LEU A 44 -17.48 10.52 -14.53
C LEU A 44 -18.33 9.47 -15.31
N ASP A 45 -19.62 9.76 -15.52
CA ASP A 45 -20.58 8.91 -16.23
C ASP A 45 -20.40 8.94 -17.76
N ALA A 46 -19.88 10.03 -18.31
CA ALA A 46 -19.56 10.18 -19.72
C ALA A 46 -18.15 9.69 -20.08
N ALA A 47 -17.30 9.45 -19.08
CA ALA A 47 -15.92 8.99 -19.29
C ALA A 47 -15.82 7.69 -20.13
N PRO A 48 -16.65 6.64 -19.90
CA PRO A 48 -16.72 5.42 -20.71
C PRO A 48 -16.70 5.65 -22.23
N GLN A 49 -17.41 6.65 -22.70
CA GLN A 49 -17.58 6.90 -24.14
C GLN A 49 -16.42 7.74 -24.72
N ARG A 50 -15.71 8.48 -23.85
CA ARG A 50 -14.75 9.50 -24.27
C ARG A 50 -13.30 9.02 -24.21
N ILE A 51 -12.97 8.08 -23.33
CA ILE A 51 -11.60 7.58 -23.16
C ILE A 51 -11.09 6.86 -24.42
N GLY A 52 -11.97 6.11 -25.10
CA GLY A 52 -11.64 5.45 -26.37
C GLY A 52 -11.32 6.41 -27.52
N ALA A 53 -11.85 7.64 -27.49
CA ALA A 53 -11.62 8.66 -28.52
C ALA A 53 -10.41 9.56 -28.23
N GLN A 54 -9.85 9.50 -27.01
CA GLN A 54 -8.74 10.35 -26.60
C GLN A 54 -7.40 9.76 -27.07
N LEU A 55 -6.74 10.36 -28.07
CA LEU A 55 -5.52 9.77 -28.66
C LEU A 55 -4.21 10.20 -27.98
N ALA A 56 -4.17 11.31 -27.24
CA ALA A 56 -2.96 11.84 -26.60
C ALA A 56 -3.29 12.31 -25.16
N THR A 57 -2.82 11.54 -24.18
CA THR A 57 -2.92 11.81 -22.75
C THR A 57 -1.75 11.14 -22.04
N ASP A 58 -1.07 11.89 -21.18
CA ASP A 58 0.10 11.43 -20.42
C ASP A 58 -0.29 10.95 -19.01
N VAL A 59 -1.46 11.32 -18.51
CA VAL A 59 -1.99 10.83 -17.23
C VAL A 59 -3.51 10.85 -17.21
N PHE A 60 -4.12 9.79 -16.68
CA PHE A 60 -5.55 9.74 -16.42
C PHE A 60 -5.86 10.14 -14.98
N ILE A 61 -6.96 10.85 -14.77
CA ILE A 61 -7.42 11.25 -13.45
C ILE A 61 -8.89 10.90 -13.30
N VAL A 62 -9.21 10.24 -12.19
CA VAL A 62 -10.58 9.93 -11.77
C VAL A 62 -10.82 10.60 -10.41
N ASP A 63 -11.71 11.59 -10.37
CA ASP A 63 -12.11 12.28 -9.14
C ASP A 63 -13.48 11.77 -8.68
N VAL A 64 -13.48 11.06 -7.56
CA VAL A 64 -14.65 10.40 -6.96
C VAL A 64 -14.94 11.05 -5.63
N GLU A 65 -16.19 11.46 -5.40
CA GLU A 65 -16.63 12.06 -4.13
C GLU A 65 -17.64 11.17 -3.40
N ARG A 66 -18.40 10.38 -4.16
CA ARG A 66 -19.47 9.52 -3.64
C ARG A 66 -19.72 8.36 -4.59
N GLU A 67 -20.42 7.36 -4.09
CA GLU A 67 -20.74 6.19 -4.90
C GLU A 67 -21.66 6.54 -6.07
N GLN A 68 -21.37 5.92 -7.22
CA GLN A 68 -22.13 6.08 -8.45
C GLN A 68 -22.03 4.81 -9.29
N ALA A 69 -23.12 4.44 -9.96
CA ALA A 69 -23.21 3.20 -10.75
C ALA A 69 -22.14 3.09 -11.86
N ALA A 70 -21.72 4.21 -12.46
CA ALA A 70 -20.71 4.22 -13.51
C ALA A 70 -19.27 3.99 -13.01
N LEU A 71 -19.01 4.13 -11.70
CA LEU A 71 -17.66 4.15 -11.13
C LEU A 71 -16.84 2.89 -11.47
N PRO A 72 -17.34 1.65 -11.28
CA PRO A 72 -16.56 0.44 -11.57
C PRO A 72 -16.17 0.35 -13.05
N ALA A 73 -17.10 0.67 -13.95
CA ALA A 73 -16.85 0.65 -15.39
C ALA A 73 -15.84 1.73 -15.81
N THR A 74 -15.92 2.93 -15.21
CA THR A 74 -14.96 4.01 -15.46
C THR A 74 -13.57 3.65 -14.97
N ILE A 75 -13.42 3.08 -13.77
CA ILE A 75 -12.12 2.62 -13.25
C ILE A 75 -11.53 1.54 -14.16
N ASP A 76 -12.30 0.51 -14.51
CA ASP A 76 -11.80 -0.59 -15.34
C ASP A 76 -11.35 -0.11 -16.73
N MET A 77 -12.06 0.86 -17.30
CA MET A 77 -11.68 1.37 -18.61
C MET A 77 -10.50 2.35 -18.54
N VAL A 78 -10.41 3.20 -17.51
CA VAL A 78 -9.21 4.03 -17.27
C VAL A 78 -7.98 3.14 -17.11
N ARG A 79 -8.12 2.06 -16.35
CA ARG A 79 -7.09 1.03 -16.13
C ARG A 79 -6.57 0.47 -17.46
N ARG A 80 -7.47 -0.07 -18.29
CA ARG A 80 -7.12 -0.60 -19.63
C ARG A 80 -6.48 0.47 -20.53
N ALA A 81 -6.97 1.70 -20.48
CA ALA A 81 -6.44 2.79 -21.30
C ALA A 81 -5.05 3.25 -20.84
N ALA A 82 -4.80 3.29 -19.53
CA ALA A 82 -3.52 3.60 -18.93
C ALA A 82 -2.48 2.51 -19.25
N GLU A 83 -2.88 1.24 -19.15
CA GLU A 83 -2.04 0.09 -19.54
C GLU A 83 -1.66 0.15 -21.02
N ALA A 84 -2.64 0.29 -21.91
CA ALA A 84 -2.43 0.31 -23.36
C ALA A 84 -1.54 1.49 -23.84
N ARG A 85 -1.50 2.59 -23.09
CA ARG A 85 -0.71 3.79 -23.42
C ARG A 85 0.58 3.92 -22.62
N GLU A 86 0.82 2.95 -21.75
CA GLU A 86 1.91 2.95 -20.81
C GLU A 86 2.03 4.19 -19.90
N CYS A 87 0.89 4.81 -19.57
CA CYS A 87 0.84 6.02 -18.78
C CYS A 87 0.25 5.78 -17.37
N PRO A 88 0.54 6.64 -16.38
CA PRO A 88 -0.05 6.52 -15.06
C PRO A 88 -1.52 6.93 -15.00
N ALA A 89 -2.19 6.48 -13.95
CA ALA A 89 -3.53 6.91 -13.56
C ALA A 89 -3.56 7.32 -12.09
N LEU A 90 -4.28 8.39 -11.80
CA LEU A 90 -4.54 8.91 -10.45
C LEU A 90 -6.01 8.73 -10.12
N ILE A 91 -6.31 8.14 -8.96
CA ILE A 91 -7.67 8.05 -8.45
C ILE A 91 -7.73 8.83 -7.14
N ALA A 92 -8.45 9.95 -7.15
CA ALA A 92 -8.75 10.73 -5.95
C ALA A 92 -10.11 10.37 -5.38
N ALA A 93 -10.15 10.11 -4.08
CA ALA A 93 -11.35 9.70 -3.39
C ALA A 93 -11.31 10.11 -1.90
N PRO A 94 -12.45 10.31 -1.24
CA PRO A 94 -12.48 10.40 0.21
C PRO A 94 -12.26 9.02 0.85
N SER A 95 -11.85 8.98 2.12
CA SER A 95 -11.65 7.70 2.84
C SER A 95 -12.87 6.77 2.81
N ALA A 96 -14.08 7.32 2.82
CA ALA A 96 -15.33 6.56 2.73
C ALA A 96 -15.47 5.76 1.42
N MET A 97 -14.73 6.12 0.38
CA MET A 97 -14.77 5.50 -0.94
C MET A 97 -13.61 4.55 -1.20
N ILE A 98 -12.72 4.31 -0.21
CA ILE A 98 -11.53 3.45 -0.37
C ILE A 98 -11.92 2.10 -0.97
N ASP A 99 -12.84 1.36 -0.37
CA ASP A 99 -13.18 0.01 -0.85
C ASP A 99 -13.68 0.04 -2.30
N ALA A 100 -14.56 1.00 -2.62
CA ALA A 100 -15.14 1.14 -3.96
C ALA A 100 -14.11 1.47 -5.05
N VAL A 101 -13.06 2.24 -4.73
CA VAL A 101 -12.03 2.62 -5.73
C VAL A 101 -10.84 1.66 -5.76
N THR A 102 -10.63 0.92 -4.68
CA THR A 102 -9.52 -0.03 -4.53
C THR A 102 -9.86 -1.44 -5.00
N GLY A 103 -11.07 -1.65 -5.52
CA GLY A 103 -11.51 -2.89 -6.13
C GLY A 103 -10.54 -3.50 -7.15
N ALA A 104 -9.63 -2.69 -7.70
CA ALA A 104 -8.60 -3.09 -8.67
C ALA A 104 -7.16 -2.70 -8.28
N LEU A 105 -6.78 -2.76 -6.99
CA LEU A 105 -5.44 -2.39 -6.45
C LEU A 105 -4.19 -3.07 -7.11
N ALA A 106 -4.34 -3.84 -8.18
CA ALA A 106 -3.33 -4.77 -8.71
C ALA A 106 -2.36 -4.11 -9.69
N GLU A 107 -2.53 -2.83 -9.99
CA GLU A 107 -1.84 -2.23 -11.12
C GLU A 107 -0.68 -1.34 -10.68
N PRO A 108 0.54 -1.55 -11.21
CA PRO A 108 1.73 -0.77 -10.85
C PRO A 108 1.63 0.71 -11.22
N ARG A 109 0.66 1.10 -12.06
CA ARG A 109 0.51 2.45 -12.61
C ARG A 109 -0.66 3.25 -12.05
N ILE A 110 -1.42 2.70 -11.08
CA ILE A 110 -2.50 3.43 -10.41
C ILE A 110 -2.02 3.95 -9.05
N ALA A 111 -2.05 5.27 -8.86
CA ALA A 111 -1.83 5.89 -7.56
C ALA A 111 -3.15 6.40 -6.97
N TYR A 112 -3.33 6.16 -5.67
CA TYR A 112 -4.51 6.56 -4.93
C TYR A 112 -4.23 7.79 -4.09
N LEU A 113 -5.10 8.79 -4.19
CA LEU A 113 -5.06 10.04 -3.43
C LEU A 113 -6.28 10.10 -2.53
N ILE A 114 -6.10 9.70 -1.27
CA ILE A 114 -7.18 9.62 -0.30
C ILE A 114 -7.20 10.89 0.55
N ASP A 115 -8.34 11.58 0.58
CA ASP A 115 -8.55 12.86 1.28
C ASP A 115 -7.49 13.93 0.96
N ALA A 116 -6.92 13.87 -0.25
CA ALA A 116 -5.80 14.71 -0.67
C ALA A 116 -6.18 16.20 -0.72
N ASP A 117 -5.26 17.05 -0.26
CA ASP A 117 -5.41 18.50 -0.37
C ASP A 117 -4.98 19.01 -1.76
N ALA A 118 -4.94 20.34 -1.94
CA ALA A 118 -4.52 20.93 -3.21
C ALA A 118 -3.04 20.70 -3.55
N ARG A 119 -2.17 20.68 -2.54
CA ARG A 119 -0.73 20.45 -2.70
C ARG A 119 -0.46 18.99 -3.01
N ASP A 120 -1.14 18.07 -2.33
CA ASP A 120 -1.04 16.63 -2.58
C ASP A 120 -1.40 16.29 -4.03
N ARG A 121 -2.51 16.85 -4.54
CA ARG A 121 -2.92 16.66 -5.95
C ARG A 121 -1.89 17.19 -6.93
N ALA A 122 -1.36 18.39 -6.69
CA ALA A 122 -0.36 18.99 -7.58
C ALA A 122 0.95 18.19 -7.57
N LEU A 123 1.40 17.74 -6.39
CA LEU A 123 2.59 16.92 -6.24
C LEU A 123 2.42 15.55 -6.93
N ALA A 124 1.30 14.87 -6.68
CA ALA A 124 1.01 13.59 -7.31
C ALA A 124 0.96 13.68 -8.84
N LEU A 125 0.38 14.76 -9.37
CA LEU A 125 0.35 15.04 -10.79
C LEU A 125 1.76 15.29 -11.36
N ALA A 126 2.59 16.06 -10.64
CA ALA A 126 3.97 16.31 -11.04
C ALA A 126 4.78 15.00 -11.10
N ILE A 127 4.69 14.16 -10.06
CA ILE A 127 5.37 12.85 -10.00
C ILE A 127 4.89 11.93 -11.12
N ALA A 128 3.59 11.88 -11.40
CA ALA A 128 3.03 11.05 -12.46
C ALA A 128 3.53 11.46 -13.85
N LEU A 129 3.85 12.73 -14.06
CA LEU A 129 4.31 13.26 -15.34
C LEU A 129 5.83 13.30 -15.48
N GLU A 130 6.58 12.95 -14.43
CA GLU A 130 8.01 12.76 -14.57
C GLU A 130 8.29 11.55 -15.47
N PRO A 131 9.15 11.68 -16.50
CA PRO A 131 9.54 10.55 -17.32
C PRO A 131 10.20 9.51 -16.42
N SER A 132 9.68 8.27 -16.43
CA SER A 132 10.32 7.17 -15.72
C SER A 132 11.75 7.01 -16.27
N PRO A 133 12.81 7.25 -15.47
CA PRO A 133 14.14 6.87 -15.90
C PRO A 133 14.15 5.35 -16.15
N PRO A 134 14.99 4.84 -17.07
CA PRO A 134 15.22 3.41 -17.16
C PRO A 134 15.53 2.90 -15.75
N SER A 135 14.71 1.95 -15.30
CA SER A 135 14.63 1.44 -13.94
C SER A 135 16.02 1.19 -13.33
N LEU A 136 16.50 2.15 -12.53
CA LEU A 136 17.61 1.99 -11.59
C LEU A 136 17.26 0.99 -10.47
N HIS A 137 15.99 0.54 -10.41
CA HIS A 137 15.48 -0.43 -9.47
C HIS A 137 16.08 -1.84 -9.65
N ASP A 138 16.62 -2.18 -10.81
CA ASP A 138 17.32 -3.47 -11.01
C ASP A 138 18.74 -3.47 -10.41
N VAL A 139 19.43 -2.33 -10.41
CA VAL A 139 20.78 -2.21 -9.83
C VAL A 139 20.71 -1.93 -8.33
N ALA A 140 19.75 -1.11 -7.88
CA ALA A 140 19.59 -0.78 -6.46
C ALA A 140 18.98 -1.92 -5.64
N LYS A 141 18.08 -2.75 -6.20
CA LYS A 141 17.65 -3.99 -5.53
C LYS A 141 18.85 -4.93 -5.35
N GLY A 142 19.67 -5.14 -6.39
CA GLY A 142 20.86 -5.98 -6.32
C GLY A 142 21.91 -5.46 -5.33
N GLN A 143 22.14 -4.14 -5.27
CA GLN A 143 23.09 -3.54 -4.33
C GLN A 143 22.56 -3.48 -2.89
N ALA A 144 21.27 -3.23 -2.68
CA ALA A 144 20.67 -3.23 -1.35
C ALA A 144 20.59 -4.66 -0.78
N THR A 145 20.23 -5.67 -1.59
CA THR A 145 20.29 -7.07 -1.17
C THR A 145 21.73 -7.51 -0.94
N ALA A 146 22.68 -7.15 -1.81
CA ALA A 146 24.09 -7.47 -1.62
C ALA A 146 24.67 -6.80 -0.37
N LYS A 147 24.30 -5.56 -0.07
CA LYS A 147 24.77 -4.83 1.12
C LYS A 147 24.11 -5.34 2.40
N LEU A 148 22.84 -5.74 2.37
CA LEU A 148 22.16 -6.40 3.49
C LEU A 148 22.71 -7.81 3.74
N GLN A 149 23.02 -8.55 2.67
CA GLN A 149 23.64 -9.87 2.77
C GLN A 149 25.08 -9.75 3.29
N GLN A 150 25.84 -8.77 2.82
CA GLN A 150 27.17 -8.46 3.35
C GLN A 150 27.11 -8.02 4.82
N LEU A 151 26.11 -7.21 5.22
CA LEU A 151 25.90 -6.84 6.61
C LEU A 151 25.51 -8.06 7.47
N SER A 152 24.67 -8.95 6.94
CA SER A 152 24.25 -10.18 7.61
C SER A 152 25.40 -11.18 7.76
N GLU A 153 26.27 -11.29 6.74
CA GLU A 153 27.50 -12.07 6.79
C GLU A 153 28.50 -11.49 7.80
N GLU A 154 28.65 -10.16 7.85
CA GLU A 154 29.54 -9.50 8.81
C GLU A 154 29.01 -9.66 10.25
N VAL A 155 27.70 -9.54 10.46
CA VAL A 155 27.04 -9.80 11.75
C VAL A 155 27.19 -11.27 12.14
N GLY A 156 27.01 -12.21 11.20
CA GLY A 156 27.24 -13.64 11.43
C GLY A 156 28.69 -13.94 11.80
N ARG A 157 29.65 -13.30 11.13
CA ARG A 157 31.08 -13.43 11.42
C ARG A 157 31.43 -12.86 12.80
N ILE A 158 30.87 -11.70 13.16
CA ILE A 158 31.00 -11.12 14.51
C ILE A 158 30.38 -12.05 15.55
N ALA A 159 29.19 -12.61 15.30
CA ALA A 159 28.55 -13.57 16.20
C ALA A 159 29.39 -14.85 16.38
N SER A 160 30.01 -15.38 15.32
CA SER A 160 30.92 -16.53 15.41
C SER A 160 32.21 -16.22 16.17
N ILE A 161 32.79 -15.03 15.99
CA ILE A 161 33.98 -14.60 16.72
C ILE A 161 33.63 -14.35 18.19
N LEU A 162 32.48 -13.73 18.49
CA LEU A 162 32.00 -13.52 19.85
C LEU A 162 31.68 -14.84 20.54
N ALA A 163 31.08 -15.82 19.85
CA ALA A 163 30.84 -17.16 20.38
C ALA A 163 32.15 -17.91 20.67
N ALA A 164 33.17 -17.77 19.80
CA ALA A 164 34.49 -18.35 20.01
C ALA A 164 35.30 -17.65 21.13
N LEU A 165 34.93 -16.43 21.52
CA LEU A 165 35.56 -15.65 22.59
C LEU A 165 34.77 -15.65 23.91
N SER A 166 33.54 -16.16 23.90
CA SER A 166 32.61 -16.21 25.03
C SER A 166 32.27 -17.66 25.35
N GLU A 167 33.24 -18.42 25.83
CA GLU A 167 32.96 -19.61 26.65
C GLU A 167 32.32 -19.14 27.97
N ASP A 168 31.02 -18.84 27.89
CA ASP A 168 30.05 -18.86 28.99
C ASP A 168 28.67 -19.11 28.35
N GLU A 169 28.34 -20.40 28.21
CA GLU A 169 27.29 -20.97 27.35
C GLU A 169 25.84 -20.56 27.70
N ALA A 170 25.61 -19.68 28.67
CA ALA A 170 24.26 -19.36 29.16
C ALA A 170 23.57 -18.20 28.41
N ALA A 171 24.30 -17.27 27.79
CA ALA A 171 23.72 -16.06 27.21
C ALA A 171 23.44 -16.16 25.69
N ALA A 172 24.24 -16.92 24.94
CA ALA A 172 24.05 -17.11 23.50
C ALA A 172 22.86 -18.02 23.16
N ALA A 173 22.48 -18.93 24.07
CA ALA A 173 21.34 -19.82 23.92
C ALA A 173 19.99 -19.07 23.87
N ALA A 174 19.89 -17.86 24.43
CA ALA A 174 18.63 -17.10 24.45
C ALA A 174 18.25 -16.46 23.10
N VAL A 175 19.23 -16.25 22.20
CA VAL A 175 19.01 -15.62 20.88
C VAL A 175 19.25 -16.61 19.73
N ALA A 176 20.07 -17.65 19.95
CA ALA A 176 20.35 -18.70 18.96
C ALA A 176 19.58 -20.01 19.21
N GLY A 177 18.88 -20.15 20.34
CA GLY A 177 18.20 -21.38 20.77
C GLY A 177 16.70 -21.42 20.51
N VAL A 178 16.21 -20.88 19.37
CA VAL A 178 14.94 -21.40 18.82
C VAL A 178 15.28 -22.67 18.06
N GLU A 179 15.70 -23.71 18.79
CA GLU A 179 15.57 -25.05 18.26
C GLU A 179 14.06 -25.27 18.08
N CYS A 180 13.64 -25.53 16.84
CA CYS A 180 12.32 -26.07 16.54
C CYS A 180 12.21 -27.47 17.16
N GLY A 181 12.13 -27.54 18.48
CA GLY A 181 11.88 -28.76 19.23
C GLY A 181 10.56 -29.38 18.80
N GLU A 182 10.50 -30.71 18.87
CA GLU A 182 9.39 -31.53 18.42
C GLU A 182 8.02 -30.89 18.74
N MET A 183 7.21 -30.75 17.69
CA MET A 183 5.91 -30.06 17.73
C MET A 183 4.98 -30.75 18.75
N GLY A 184 4.85 -30.17 19.94
CA GLY A 184 3.75 -30.47 20.84
C GLY A 184 2.42 -30.12 20.17
N ALA A 185 1.53 -31.10 20.05
CA ALA A 185 0.30 -31.04 19.26
C ALA A 185 -0.81 -30.10 19.82
N ASP A 186 -0.55 -29.29 20.86
CA ASP A 186 -1.60 -28.63 21.65
C ASP A 186 -1.43 -27.12 21.88
N GLU A 187 -0.38 -26.48 21.33
CA GLU A 187 -0.23 -25.01 21.43
C GLU A 187 -1.08 -24.30 20.36
N ARG A 188 -2.39 -24.23 20.60
CA ARG A 188 -3.32 -23.51 19.71
C ARG A 188 -3.25 -22.01 19.98
N ILE A 189 -2.99 -21.21 18.94
CA ILE A 189 -3.06 -19.75 19.02
C ILE A 189 -4.51 -19.29 18.95
N GLU A 190 -4.92 -18.43 19.88
CA GLU A 190 -6.24 -17.82 19.89
C GLU A 190 -6.22 -16.38 19.37
N SER A 191 -7.30 -15.95 18.70
CA SER A 191 -7.41 -14.58 18.20
C SER A 191 -7.31 -13.55 19.33
N ALA A 192 -7.82 -13.87 20.53
CA ALA A 192 -7.75 -13.01 21.70
C ALA A 192 -6.32 -12.61 22.09
N GLN A 193 -5.35 -13.53 21.92
CA GLN A 193 -3.93 -13.29 22.17
C GLN A 193 -3.36 -12.30 21.15
N ILE A 194 -3.66 -12.49 19.87
CA ILE A 194 -3.23 -11.57 18.80
C ILE A 194 -3.84 -10.18 18.99
N ARG A 195 -5.13 -10.12 19.36
CA ARG A 195 -5.82 -8.87 19.67
C ARG A 195 -5.21 -8.16 20.89
N ALA A 196 -4.69 -8.91 21.87
CA ALA A 196 -3.96 -8.32 23.00
C ALA A 196 -2.65 -7.65 22.53
N ILE A 197 -1.88 -8.32 21.68
CA ILE A 197 -0.66 -7.75 21.06
C ILE A 197 -0.99 -6.46 20.29
N ILE A 198 -2.05 -6.46 19.48
CA ILE A 198 -2.48 -5.25 18.75
C ILE A 198 -2.84 -4.12 19.71
N ARG A 199 -3.61 -4.40 20.77
CA ARG A 199 -3.97 -3.40 21.80
C ARG A 199 -2.74 -2.83 22.50
N ALA A 200 -1.80 -3.68 22.88
CA ALA A 200 -0.54 -3.29 23.50
C ALA A 200 0.28 -2.34 22.63
N ARG A 201 0.35 -2.64 21.33
CA ARG A 201 1.04 -1.80 20.35
C ARG A 201 0.38 -0.43 20.22
N ARG A 202 -0.96 -0.36 20.24
CA ARG A 202 -1.75 0.88 20.21
C ARG A 202 -1.71 1.66 21.53
N LEU A 203 -1.42 1.01 22.66
CA LEU A 203 -1.22 1.73 23.92
C LEU A 203 -0.01 2.66 23.84
N ARG A 204 1.00 2.35 23.02
CA ARG A 204 2.17 3.23 22.81
C ARG A 204 1.77 4.64 22.37
N ASP A 205 0.73 4.76 21.56
CA ASP A 205 0.23 6.05 21.03
C ASP A 205 -0.33 6.98 22.12
N HIS A 206 -0.67 6.43 23.30
CA HIS A 206 -1.12 7.21 24.45
C HIS A 206 0.03 7.80 25.26
N PHE A 207 1.23 7.21 25.16
CA PHE A 207 2.39 7.59 25.94
C PHE A 207 3.48 8.25 25.09
N PHE A 208 3.49 8.00 23.78
CA PHE A 208 4.50 8.48 22.85
C PHE A 208 3.86 9.05 21.58
N HIS A 209 4.62 9.84 20.82
CA HIS A 209 4.14 10.38 19.55
C HIS A 209 3.86 9.23 18.56
N PRO A 210 2.64 9.12 17.98
CA PRO A 210 2.22 7.95 17.20
C PRO A 210 3.14 7.61 16.00
N GLU A 211 3.72 8.63 15.37
CA GLU A 211 4.57 8.46 14.18
C GLU A 211 5.94 7.79 14.47
N LEU A 212 6.33 7.64 15.75
CA LEU A 212 7.64 7.09 16.10
C LEU A 212 7.73 5.56 15.98
N PHE A 213 6.61 4.85 16.06
CA PHE A 213 6.59 3.39 16.25
C PHE A 213 5.74 2.63 15.22
N ALA A 214 5.48 3.25 14.07
CA ALA A 214 4.71 2.66 12.99
C ALA A 214 5.45 1.48 12.35
N ASP A 215 4.78 0.32 12.29
CA ASP A 215 5.22 -0.84 11.53
C ASP A 215 4.02 -1.42 10.77
N PRO A 216 3.62 -0.75 9.67
CA PRO A 216 2.36 -1.02 9.00
C PRO A 216 2.28 -2.45 8.45
N ALA A 217 3.40 -3.03 8.01
CA ALA A 217 3.42 -4.41 7.51
C ALA A 217 3.11 -5.40 8.64
N TRP A 218 3.74 -5.24 9.80
CA TRP A 218 3.50 -6.08 10.96
C TRP A 218 2.10 -5.91 11.54
N ASP A 219 1.62 -4.66 11.62
CA ASP A 219 0.29 -4.37 12.15
C ASP A 219 -0.82 -4.98 11.26
N MET A 220 -0.63 -4.96 9.93
CA MET A 220 -1.52 -5.65 8.98
C MET A 220 -1.45 -7.18 9.11
N LEU A 221 -0.24 -7.76 9.26
CA LEU A 221 -0.06 -9.21 9.45
C LEU A 221 -0.81 -9.71 10.70
N LEU A 222 -0.70 -8.98 11.82
CA LEU A 222 -1.40 -9.29 13.06
C LEU A 222 -2.91 -9.19 12.89
N ASP A 223 -3.41 -8.13 12.26
CA ASP A 223 -4.86 -7.94 12.08
C ASP A 223 -5.48 -9.02 11.17
N LEU A 224 -4.81 -9.34 10.05
CA LEU A 224 -5.25 -10.40 9.14
C LEU A 224 -5.17 -11.79 9.79
N MET A 225 -4.15 -12.07 10.61
CA MET A 225 -4.07 -13.34 11.34
C MET A 225 -5.19 -13.45 12.38
N ALA A 226 -5.49 -12.38 13.11
CA ALA A 226 -6.60 -12.35 14.05
C ALA A 226 -7.95 -12.58 13.33
N ALA A 227 -8.19 -11.88 12.23
CA ALA A 227 -9.38 -12.04 11.41
C ALA A 227 -9.52 -13.46 10.83
N ARG A 228 -8.42 -14.07 10.39
CA ARG A 228 -8.39 -15.46 9.90
C ARG A 228 -8.84 -16.44 10.98
N LEU A 229 -8.36 -16.31 12.21
CA LEU A 229 -8.79 -17.13 13.36
C LEU A 229 -10.26 -16.89 13.72
N GLU A 230 -10.74 -15.66 13.54
CA GLU A 230 -12.15 -15.26 13.73
C GLU A 230 -13.05 -15.65 12.54
N LYS A 231 -12.49 -16.22 11.47
CA LYS A 231 -13.17 -16.53 10.19
C LYS A 231 -13.86 -15.30 9.58
N GLN A 232 -13.25 -14.13 9.75
CA GLN A 232 -13.71 -12.87 9.20
C GLN A 232 -12.86 -12.47 7.99
N ARG A 233 -13.50 -11.83 7.01
CA ARG A 233 -12.83 -11.20 5.89
C ARG A 233 -12.53 -9.74 6.21
N VAL A 234 -11.37 -9.25 5.77
CA VAL A 234 -10.94 -7.88 6.05
C VAL A 234 -11.00 -7.05 4.78
N ALA A 235 -11.85 -6.03 4.76
CA ALA A 235 -11.90 -5.08 3.65
C ALA A 235 -10.63 -4.20 3.63
N VAL A 236 -10.28 -3.67 2.46
CA VAL A 236 -9.10 -2.81 2.29
C VAL A 236 -9.14 -1.61 3.25
N SER A 237 -10.28 -0.93 3.37
CA SER A 237 -10.47 0.21 4.27
C SER A 237 -10.19 -0.15 5.74
N SER A 238 -10.68 -1.29 6.21
CA SER A 238 -10.41 -1.81 7.56
C SER A 238 -8.93 -2.10 7.76
N LEU A 239 -8.26 -2.69 6.76
CA LEU A 239 -6.84 -2.99 6.84
C LEU A 239 -5.98 -1.70 6.83
N CYS A 240 -6.41 -0.66 6.13
CA CYS A 240 -5.77 0.66 6.19
C CYS A 240 -5.83 1.26 7.60
N ILE A 241 -6.94 1.07 8.32
CA ILE A 241 -7.07 1.49 9.74
C ILE A 241 -6.13 0.65 10.62
N ALA A 242 -6.04 -0.66 10.38
CA ALA A 242 -5.16 -1.54 11.14
C ALA A 242 -3.68 -1.16 11.01
N ALA A 243 -3.26 -0.67 9.84
CA ALA A 243 -1.90 -0.28 9.53
C ALA A 243 -1.34 0.91 10.34
N ALA A 244 -2.21 1.66 11.03
CA ALA A 244 -1.83 2.82 11.85
C ALA A 244 -0.97 3.89 11.11
N VAL A 245 -1.17 4.03 9.81
CA VAL A 245 -0.52 5.02 8.94
C VAL A 245 -1.55 5.69 8.03
N PRO A 246 -1.25 6.83 7.39
CA PRO A 246 -2.16 7.44 6.43
C PRO A 246 -2.63 6.45 5.36
N PRO A 247 -3.90 6.51 4.89
CA PRO A 247 -4.46 5.51 3.99
C PRO A 247 -3.66 5.30 2.70
N THR A 248 -3.12 6.36 2.09
CA THR A 248 -2.30 6.26 0.88
C THR A 248 -1.01 5.46 1.12
N THR A 249 -0.41 5.61 2.30
CA THR A 249 0.74 4.81 2.75
C THR A 249 0.34 3.35 2.98
N ALA A 250 -0.79 3.10 3.63
CA ALA A 250 -1.30 1.75 3.83
C ALA A 250 -1.59 1.03 2.50
N LEU A 251 -2.24 1.69 1.54
CA LEU A 251 -2.53 1.12 0.22
C LEU A 251 -1.26 0.71 -0.54
N ARG A 252 -0.16 1.48 -0.41
CA ARG A 252 1.14 1.13 -0.98
C ARG A 252 1.72 -0.14 -0.34
N TRP A 253 1.61 -0.29 0.98
CA TRP A 253 2.03 -1.50 1.68
C TRP A 253 1.19 -2.71 1.30
N ILE A 254 -0.14 -2.57 1.27
CA ILE A 254 -1.06 -3.63 0.82
C ILE A 254 -0.68 -4.09 -0.59
N LYS A 255 -0.44 -3.15 -1.51
CA LYS A 255 0.03 -3.48 -2.86
C LYS A 255 1.36 -4.24 -2.83
N ALA A 256 2.38 -3.71 -2.15
CA ALA A 256 3.70 -4.34 -2.11
C ALA A 256 3.67 -5.75 -1.51
N LEU A 257 2.85 -5.99 -0.49
CA LEU A 257 2.69 -7.30 0.17
C LEU A 257 1.85 -8.27 -0.68
N CYS A 258 0.89 -7.77 -1.46
CA CYS A 258 0.22 -8.59 -2.48
C CYS A 258 1.18 -8.98 -3.61
N ASP A 259 1.99 -8.04 -4.10
CA ASP A 259 2.97 -8.28 -5.19
C ASP A 259 4.04 -9.31 -4.77
N GLN A 260 4.35 -9.39 -3.47
CA GLN A 260 5.25 -10.40 -2.89
C GLN A 260 4.56 -11.73 -2.56
N GLY A 261 3.25 -11.82 -2.78
CA GLY A 261 2.46 -13.00 -2.45
C GLY A 261 2.23 -13.22 -0.95
N ILE A 262 2.59 -12.26 -0.09
CA ILE A 262 2.35 -12.34 1.37
C ILE A 262 0.86 -12.21 1.66
N PHE A 263 0.20 -11.29 0.95
CA PHE A 263 -1.25 -11.11 0.97
C PHE A 263 -1.87 -11.64 -0.31
N VAL A 264 -3.10 -12.15 -0.18
CA VAL A 264 -3.96 -12.51 -1.31
C VAL A 264 -5.20 -11.64 -1.31
N ARG A 265 -5.78 -11.48 -2.49
CA ARG A 265 -6.98 -10.67 -2.70
C ARG A 265 -8.13 -11.54 -3.10
N LEU A 266 -9.29 -11.19 -2.58
CA LEU A 266 -10.54 -11.88 -2.85
C LEU A 266 -11.57 -10.84 -3.24
N ALA A 267 -12.11 -10.99 -4.46
CA ALA A 267 -13.29 -10.24 -4.84
C ALA A 267 -14.45 -10.69 -3.94
N ASP A 268 -15.24 -9.72 -3.47
CA ASP A 268 -16.49 -10.05 -2.80
C ASP A 268 -17.48 -10.62 -3.83
N PRO A 269 -17.94 -11.88 -3.67
CA PRO A 269 -18.86 -12.51 -4.61
C PRO A 269 -20.25 -11.86 -4.63
N GLU A 270 -20.65 -11.17 -3.55
CA GLU A 270 -21.94 -10.50 -3.46
C GLU A 270 -21.86 -9.05 -3.94
N ASP A 271 -20.67 -8.45 -3.90
CA ASP A 271 -20.43 -7.07 -4.33
C ASP A 271 -19.06 -6.92 -4.98
N GLY A 272 -18.99 -6.95 -6.31
CA GLY A 272 -17.74 -6.76 -7.06
C GLY A 272 -17.04 -5.40 -6.84
N ARG A 273 -17.60 -4.51 -6.02
CA ARG A 273 -16.99 -3.24 -5.59
C ARG A 273 -16.15 -3.37 -4.32
N ARG A 274 -16.29 -4.46 -3.56
CA ARG A 274 -15.53 -4.71 -2.34
C ARG A 274 -14.46 -5.75 -2.59
N VAL A 275 -13.26 -5.46 -2.12
CA VAL A 275 -12.15 -6.40 -2.12
C VAL A 275 -11.74 -6.69 -0.69
N PHE A 276 -11.60 -7.96 -0.41
CA PHE A 276 -11.04 -8.44 0.83
C PHE A 276 -9.58 -8.79 0.64
N ILE A 277 -8.81 -8.55 1.69
CA ILE A 277 -7.42 -8.97 1.82
C ILE A 277 -7.36 -10.11 2.83
N GLU A 278 -6.59 -11.14 2.50
CA GLU A 278 -6.29 -12.25 3.39
C GLU A 278 -4.79 -12.55 3.38
N LEU A 279 -4.29 -13.26 4.40
CA LEU A 279 -2.95 -13.82 4.36
C LEU A 279 -2.90 -14.94 3.32
N ALA A 280 -1.83 -14.96 2.53
CA ALA A 280 -1.49 -16.15 1.76
C ALA A 280 -1.24 -17.33 2.71
N GLU A 281 -1.49 -18.55 2.24
CA GLU A 281 -1.43 -19.74 3.09
C GLU A 281 -0.06 -19.93 3.76
N HIS A 282 1.02 -19.72 3.01
CA HIS A 282 2.38 -19.79 3.55
C HIS A 282 2.66 -18.69 4.59
N SER A 283 2.07 -17.50 4.41
CA SER A 283 2.23 -16.38 5.33
C SER A 283 1.43 -16.60 6.61
N ALA A 284 0.24 -17.18 6.52
CA ALA A 284 -0.54 -17.61 7.68
C ALA A 284 0.20 -18.69 8.49
N ALA A 285 0.77 -19.69 7.83
CA ALA A 285 1.57 -20.72 8.48
C ALA A 285 2.83 -20.13 9.15
N ALA A 286 3.52 -19.20 8.49
CA ALA A 286 4.67 -18.50 9.07
C ALA A 286 4.28 -17.68 10.31
N MET A 287 3.15 -16.95 10.26
CA MET A 287 2.63 -16.21 11.41
C MET A 287 2.25 -17.13 12.58
N GLU A 288 1.62 -18.27 12.30
CA GLU A 288 1.28 -19.25 13.32
C GLU A 288 2.54 -19.80 14.01
N ASN A 289 3.56 -20.17 13.23
CA ASN A 289 4.84 -20.64 13.77
C ASN A 289 5.56 -19.57 14.59
N TYR A 290 5.58 -18.32 14.09
CA TYR A 290 6.13 -17.19 14.83
C TYR A 290 5.41 -17.00 16.17
N LEU A 291 4.08 -16.99 16.18
CA LEU A 291 3.30 -16.75 17.40
C LEU A 291 3.51 -17.87 18.43
N LYS A 292 3.58 -19.14 17.99
CA LYS A 292 3.93 -20.27 18.86
C LYS A 292 5.33 -20.13 19.44
N ALA A 293 6.32 -19.79 18.62
CA ALA A 293 7.68 -19.57 19.08
C ALA A 293 7.76 -18.40 20.07
N ALA A 294 7.07 -17.30 19.79
CA ALA A 294 7.09 -16.10 20.61
C ALA A 294 6.42 -16.30 21.99
N GLN A 295 5.37 -17.14 22.07
CA GLN A 295 4.77 -17.54 23.35
C GLN A 295 5.74 -18.31 24.27
N ARG A 296 6.66 -19.08 23.70
CA ARG A 296 7.67 -19.83 24.47
C ARG A 296 8.76 -18.92 25.02
N VAL A 297 9.11 -17.86 24.28
CA VAL A 297 10.12 -16.86 24.68
C VAL A 297 9.54 -15.88 25.71
N SER A 298 8.26 -15.54 25.61
CA SER A 298 7.58 -14.67 26.56
C SER A 298 6.11 -15.08 26.73
N ALA A 299 5.75 -15.51 27.94
CA ALA A 299 4.35 -15.64 28.36
C ALA A 299 3.65 -14.26 28.44
N LEU A 300 4.42 -13.17 28.42
CA LEU A 300 3.99 -11.78 28.31
C LEU A 300 4.14 -11.31 26.85
N LEU A 301 3.26 -11.79 25.98
CA LEU A 301 2.87 -11.02 24.79
C LEU A 301 1.53 -10.35 25.11
N VAL A 302 1.64 -9.37 26.01
CA VAL A 302 0.63 -8.36 26.36
C VAL A 302 1.31 -7.00 26.39
#